data_AF-A0A160TH24-F1
#
_entry.id   AF-A0A160TH24-F1
#
_cell.length_a   1.000
_cell.length_b   1.000
_cell.length_c   1.000
_cell.angle_alpha   90.00
_cell.angle_beta   90.00
_cell.angle_gamma   90.00
#
_symmetry.space_group_name_H-M   'P 1'
#
loop_
_entity.id
_entity.type
_entity.pdbx_description
1 polymer ?
#
loop_
_entity_poly.entity_id
_entity_poly.type
_entity_poly.pdbx_seq_one_letter_code
_entity_poly.pdbx_strand_id
1 'polypeptide(L)'
;MRHDHYGWPEAPRFAFRPVADAALIEVPVTVADVGGRRLATGGGFFRLFPAALTNYAIRQVAGEGHPAVFYFHPWEIDPGQPRVANAPVRSKLRHYSRLGAMAGKLRTLIRRHDWGRMDSVVAEARLGMA
;
A
#
# COMPACT_ATOMS: atom_id res chain seq x y z
N MET A 1 -6.02 11.55 -0.23
CA MET A 1 -5.39 11.82 -1.54
C MET A 1 -6.46 11.71 -2.60
N ARG A 2 -6.67 12.72 -3.47
CA ARG A 2 -7.46 12.57 -4.69
C ARG A 2 -6.53 12.06 -5.79
N HIS A 3 -6.73 10.84 -6.26
CA HIS A 3 -6.08 10.35 -7.47
C HIS A 3 -7.04 10.62 -8.65
N ASP A 4 -6.49 10.86 -9.84
CA ASP A 4 -7.23 11.08 -11.08
C ASP A 4 -8.06 9.87 -11.57
N HIS A 5 -7.83 8.69 -10.99
CA HIS A 5 -8.47 7.45 -11.42
C HIS A 5 -9.25 6.73 -10.31
N TYR A 6 -8.97 6.99 -9.02
CA TYR A 6 -9.57 6.27 -7.90
C TYR A 6 -9.30 6.95 -6.55
N GLY A 7 -9.92 6.42 -5.50
CA GLY A 7 -9.66 6.81 -4.11
C GLY A 7 -10.93 7.25 -3.41
N TRP A 8 -11.04 6.88 -2.13
CA TRP A 8 -12.14 7.26 -1.25
C TRP A 8 -11.55 8.04 -0.07
N PRO A 9 -11.50 9.39 -0.15
CA PRO A 9 -10.86 10.21 0.89
C PRO A 9 -11.47 10.05 2.28
N GLU A 10 -12.79 9.83 2.34
CA GLU A 10 -13.58 9.71 3.55
C GLU A 10 -13.56 8.28 4.13
N ALA A 11 -12.97 7.31 3.43
CA ALA A 11 -12.90 5.94 3.92
C ALA A 11 -12.16 5.86 5.27
N PRO A 12 -12.61 4.97 6.17
CA PRO A 12 -11.84 4.58 7.35
C PRO A 12 -10.44 4.14 6.94
N ARG A 13 -9.47 4.35 7.84
CA ARG A 13 -8.08 3.94 7.60
C ARG A 13 -7.87 2.44 7.81
N PHE A 14 -8.82 1.78 8.48
CA PHE A 14 -8.78 0.39 8.87
C PHE A 14 -10.00 -0.36 8.34
N ALA A 15 -10.05 -1.67 8.55
CA ALA A 15 -11.09 -2.52 8.00
C ALA A 15 -12.50 -2.02 8.39
N PHE A 16 -13.44 -2.05 7.44
CA PHE A 16 -14.81 -1.59 7.65
C PHE A 16 -15.80 -2.28 6.69
N ARG A 17 -17.10 -2.12 6.96
CA ARG A 17 -18.18 -2.55 6.06
C ARG A 17 -18.64 -1.37 5.21
N PRO A 18 -18.34 -1.34 3.91
CA PRO A 18 -18.72 -0.20 3.05
C PRO A 18 -20.20 -0.21 2.66
N VAL A 19 -20.88 -1.36 2.81
CA VAL A 19 -22.28 -1.55 2.42
C VAL A 19 -23.03 -2.14 3.61
N ALA A 20 -24.14 -1.51 3.98
CA ALA A 20 -25.01 -2.01 5.04
C ALA A 20 -25.56 -3.39 4.68
N ASP A 21 -25.71 -4.26 5.69
CA ASP A 21 -26.29 -5.61 5.58
C ASP A 21 -25.56 -6.58 4.63
N ALA A 22 -24.38 -6.22 4.11
CA ALA A 22 -23.54 -7.08 3.30
C ALA A 22 -22.40 -7.72 4.11
N ALA A 23 -22.00 -8.94 3.75
CA ALA A 23 -20.84 -9.62 4.33
C ALA A 23 -19.47 -9.07 3.82
N LEU A 24 -19.50 -8.02 2.98
CA LEU A 24 -18.33 -7.40 2.39
C LEU A 24 -17.54 -6.61 3.44
N ILE A 25 -16.24 -6.86 3.51
CA ILE A 25 -15.29 -6.09 4.32
C ILE A 25 -14.25 -5.52 3.40
N GLU A 26 -14.09 -4.20 3.49
CA GLU A 26 -13.02 -3.46 2.85
C GLU A 26 -11.82 -3.43 3.79
N VAL A 27 -10.63 -3.77 3.28
CA VAL A 27 -9.37 -3.66 4.02
C VAL A 27 -8.45 -2.66 3.29
N PRO A 28 -8.40 -1.39 3.75
CA PRO A 28 -7.61 -0.36 3.09
C PRO A 28 -6.11 -0.67 3.06
N VAL A 29 -5.44 -0.24 1.99
CA VAL A 29 -3.97 -0.22 1.96
C VAL A 29 -3.44 0.72 3.05
N THR A 30 -2.34 0.33 3.69
CA THR A 30 -1.70 1.18 4.70
C THR A 30 -1.31 2.54 4.14
N VAL A 31 -1.64 3.57 4.90
CA VAL A 31 -1.22 4.95 4.70
C VAL A 31 -0.51 5.44 5.95
N ALA A 32 0.54 6.24 5.80
CA ALA A 32 1.13 6.98 6.91
C ALA A 32 0.24 8.17 7.24
N ASP A 33 0.16 8.55 8.52
CA ASP A 33 -0.43 9.82 8.93
C ASP A 33 0.67 10.74 9.44
N VAL A 34 0.97 11.79 8.68
CA VAL A 34 2.05 12.73 9.01
C VAL A 34 1.46 14.14 9.08
N GLY A 35 1.37 14.69 10.28
CA GLY A 35 0.82 16.03 10.51
C GLY A 35 -0.64 16.18 10.05
N GLY A 36 -1.46 15.14 10.26
CA GLY A 36 -2.87 15.10 9.84
C GLY A 36 -3.07 14.87 8.34
N ARG A 37 -2.00 14.51 7.62
CA ARG A 37 -2.06 14.20 6.18
C ARG A 37 -1.77 12.73 5.95
N ARG A 38 -2.71 12.05 5.28
CA ARG A 38 -2.58 10.65 4.86
C ARG A 38 -1.71 10.53 3.61
N LEU A 39 -0.59 9.81 3.72
CA LEU A 39 0.35 9.52 2.64
C LEU A 39 0.31 8.04 2.25
N ALA A 40 0.16 7.74 0.96
CA ALA A 40 0.14 6.38 0.46
C ALA A 40 1.51 5.69 0.62
N THR A 41 1.51 4.47 1.14
CA THR A 41 2.73 3.69 1.41
C THR A 41 2.65 2.29 0.80
N GLY A 42 2.61 2.21 -0.53
CA GLY A 42 2.53 0.96 -1.29
C GLY A 42 2.67 1.22 -2.78
N GLY A 43 2.73 0.16 -3.58
CA GLY A 43 2.88 0.22 -5.04
C GLY A 43 3.94 1.23 -5.49
N GLY A 44 3.54 2.10 -6.44
CA GLY A 44 4.41 3.13 -7.01
C GLY A 44 5.01 4.08 -5.99
N PHE A 45 4.28 4.38 -4.91
CA PHE A 45 4.77 5.26 -3.85
C PHE A 45 5.89 4.62 -3.06
N PHE A 46 5.81 3.31 -2.77
CA PHE A 46 6.91 2.61 -2.12
C PHE A 46 8.14 2.61 -3.00
N ARG A 47 8.03 2.47 -4.33
CA ARG A 47 9.20 2.57 -5.22
C ARG A 47 9.80 3.97 -5.22
N LEU A 48 8.98 5.00 -5.31
CA LEU A 48 9.41 6.40 -5.43
C LEU A 48 9.98 6.99 -4.13
N PHE A 49 9.33 6.78 -2.99
CA PHE A 49 9.71 7.37 -1.70
C PHE A 49 10.69 6.51 -0.91
N PRO A 50 11.43 7.06 0.07
CA PRO A 50 12.31 6.27 0.92
C PRO A 50 11.56 5.14 1.65
N ALA A 51 12.18 3.96 1.77
CA ALA A 51 11.58 2.82 2.49
C ALA A 51 11.26 3.16 3.96
N ALA A 52 11.95 4.17 4.53
CA ALA A 52 11.68 4.70 5.86
C ALA A 52 10.22 5.16 6.03
N LEU A 53 9.58 5.71 4.99
CA LEU A 53 8.19 6.16 5.06
C LEU A 53 7.22 4.98 5.23
N THR A 54 7.40 3.91 4.43
CA THR A 54 6.59 2.69 4.59
C THR A 54 6.87 1.99 5.91
N ASN A 55 8.13 1.93 6.34
CA ASN A 55 8.47 1.38 7.66
C ASN A 55 7.82 2.17 8.80
N TYR A 56 7.80 3.50 8.69
CA TYR A 56 7.11 4.37 9.64
C TYR A 56 5.60 4.06 9.64
N ALA A 57 4.96 4.00 8.48
CA ALA A 57 3.53 3.71 8.37
C ALA A 57 3.15 2.36 8.99
N ILE A 58 3.93 1.30 8.71
CA ILE A 58 3.71 -0.03 9.28
C ILE A 58 3.81 0.01 10.80
N ARG A 59 4.84 0.66 11.35
CA ARG A 59 5.01 0.77 12.81
C ARG A 59 3.93 1.64 13.44
N GLN A 60 3.49 2.68 12.75
CA GLN A 60 2.42 3.56 13.20
C GLN A 60 1.11 2.77 13.34
N VAL A 61 0.68 2.05 12.30
CA VAL A 61 -0.57 1.26 12.37
C VAL A 61 -0.48 0.09 13.34
N ALA A 62 0.68 -0.56 13.44
CA ALA A 62 0.90 -1.63 14.42
C ALA A 62 0.82 -1.10 15.86
N GLY A 63 1.35 0.10 16.13
CA GLY A 63 1.22 0.76 17.43
C GLY A 63 -0.21 1.16 17.79
N GLU A 64 -1.10 1.24 16.78
CA GLU A 64 -2.54 1.47 16.94
C GLU A 64 -3.34 0.15 17.03
N GLY A 65 -2.65 -1.00 17.06
CA GLY A 65 -3.29 -2.32 17.19
C GLY A 65 -3.87 -2.88 15.90
N HIS A 66 -3.47 -2.36 14.73
CA HIS A 66 -3.98 -2.79 13.44
C HIS A 66 -2.88 -3.40 12.54
N PRO A 67 -3.20 -4.43 11.74
CA PRO A 67 -2.27 -4.97 10.76
C PRO A 67 -2.03 -3.97 9.61
N ALA A 68 -0.82 -3.99 9.07
CA ALA A 68 -0.48 -3.24 7.87
C ALA A 68 -0.75 -4.05 6.60
N VAL A 69 -1.24 -3.40 5.55
CA VAL A 69 -1.43 -3.95 4.21
C VAL A 69 -0.45 -3.30 3.26
N PHE A 70 0.40 -4.13 2.66
CA PHE A 70 1.36 -3.73 1.65
C PHE A 70 1.09 -4.45 0.33
N TYR A 71 1.18 -3.73 -0.78
CA TYR A 71 1.06 -4.30 -2.12
C TYR A 71 2.07 -3.66 -3.06
N PHE A 72 2.38 -4.37 -4.15
CA PHE A 72 3.15 -3.88 -5.28
C PHE A 72 2.80 -4.68 -6.53
N HIS A 73 3.09 -4.16 -7.71
CA HIS A 73 2.91 -4.90 -8.96
C HIS A 73 4.20 -5.62 -9.36
N PRO A 74 4.15 -6.81 -10.00
CA PRO A 74 5.34 -7.51 -10.47
C PRO A 74 6.26 -6.64 -11.34
N TRP A 75 5.67 -5.79 -12.20
CA TRP A 75 6.43 -4.85 -13.02
C TRP A 75 7.25 -3.83 -12.20
N GLU A 76 6.94 -3.60 -10.94
CA GLU A 76 7.68 -2.63 -10.12
C GLU A 76 9.01 -3.18 -9.62
N ILE A 77 9.18 -4.51 -9.57
CA ILE A 77 10.43 -5.20 -9.21
C ILE A 77 11.24 -5.64 -10.44
N ASP A 78 10.74 -5.44 -11.67
CA ASP A 78 11.44 -5.82 -12.91
C ASP A 78 12.07 -4.59 -13.61
N PRO A 79 13.41 -4.39 -13.52
CA PRO A 79 14.11 -3.36 -14.25
C PRO A 79 14.22 -3.64 -15.77
N GLY A 80 14.07 -4.90 -16.17
CA GLY A 80 14.15 -5.39 -17.55
C GLY A 80 12.83 -5.34 -18.30
N GLN A 81 11.78 -4.79 -17.69
CA GLN A 81 10.45 -4.76 -18.29
C GLN A 81 10.43 -4.07 -19.67
N PRO A 82 9.56 -4.52 -20.59
CA PRO A 82 9.37 -3.87 -21.88
C PRO A 82 9.02 -2.39 -21.73
N ARG A 83 9.61 -1.56 -22.60
CA ARG A 83 9.37 -0.11 -22.61
C ARG A 83 8.40 0.27 -23.72
N VAL A 84 7.37 1.02 -23.36
CA VAL A 84 6.37 1.52 -24.32
C VAL A 84 6.89 2.82 -24.94
N ALA A 85 7.38 2.75 -26.17
CA ALA A 85 8.02 3.87 -26.87
C ALA A 85 7.08 5.08 -27.06
N ASN A 86 5.81 4.84 -27.40
CA ASN A 86 4.86 5.90 -27.75
C ASN A 86 3.97 6.37 -26.58
N ALA A 87 4.35 6.06 -25.34
CA ALA A 87 3.61 6.51 -24.16
C ALA A 87 3.90 7.99 -23.79
N PRO A 88 2.92 8.71 -23.21
CA PRO A 88 3.15 10.03 -22.64
C PRO A 88 4.29 10.05 -21.61
N VAL A 89 5.04 11.15 -21.54
CA VAL A 89 6.18 11.30 -20.62
C VAL A 89 5.77 11.04 -19.17
N ARG A 90 4.59 11.53 -18.74
CA ARG A 90 4.06 11.28 -17.39
C ARG A 90 3.89 9.80 -17.09
N SER A 91 3.39 9.03 -18.05
CA SER A 91 3.23 7.57 -17.92
C SER A 91 4.59 6.87 -17.83
N LYS A 92 5.55 7.26 -18.69
CA LYS A 92 6.92 6.72 -18.64
C LYS A 92 7.59 6.99 -17.30
N LEU A 93 7.46 8.20 -16.75
CA LEU A 93 7.99 8.55 -15.43
C LEU A 93 7.35 7.69 -14.33
N ARG A 94 6.02 7.54 -14.32
CA ARG A 94 5.33 6.69 -13.36
C ARG A 94 5.77 5.23 -13.46
N HIS A 95 5.94 4.68 -14.66
CA HIS A 95 6.28 3.27 -14.85
C HIS A 95 7.75 2.96 -14.61
N TYR A 96 8.69 3.81 -15.04
CA TYR A 96 10.11 3.41 -15.13
C TYR A 96 11.03 4.02 -14.07
N SER A 97 10.57 4.99 -13.27
CA SER A 97 11.41 5.65 -12.26
C SER A 97 11.86 4.70 -11.14
N ARG A 98 13.15 4.66 -10.80
CA ARG A 98 13.68 3.92 -9.63
C ARG A 98 13.39 2.41 -9.59
N LEU A 99 13.18 1.74 -10.73
CA LEU A 99 12.94 0.29 -10.78
C LEU A 99 14.05 -0.53 -10.09
N GLY A 100 15.31 -0.19 -10.33
CA GLY A 100 16.46 -0.90 -9.73
C GLY A 100 16.51 -0.86 -8.20
N ALA A 101 15.82 0.09 -7.55
CA ALA A 101 15.79 0.20 -6.10
C ALA A 101 14.76 -0.73 -5.44
N MET A 102 13.74 -1.19 -6.18
CA MET A 102 12.58 -1.87 -5.61
C MET A 102 12.96 -3.19 -4.93
N ALA A 103 13.75 -4.04 -5.60
CA ALA A 103 14.15 -5.34 -5.07
C ALA A 103 14.90 -5.22 -3.73
N GLY A 104 15.86 -4.30 -3.64
CA GLY A 104 16.60 -4.06 -2.40
C GLY A 104 15.71 -3.57 -1.25
N LYS A 105 14.75 -2.69 -1.56
CA LYS A 105 13.80 -2.17 -0.58
C LYS A 105 12.83 -3.24 -0.10
N LEU A 106 12.32 -4.08 -0.99
CA LEU A 106 11.47 -5.21 -0.65
C LEU A 106 12.20 -6.20 0.26
N ARG A 107 13.46 -6.56 -0.05
CA ARG A 107 14.25 -7.44 0.83
C ARG A 107 14.39 -6.87 2.25
N THR A 108 14.61 -5.56 2.37
CA THR A 108 14.68 -4.89 3.67
C THR A 108 13.34 -4.86 4.39
N LEU A 109 12.24 -4.62 3.67
CA LEU A 109 10.90 -4.61 4.22
C LEU A 109 10.51 -6.01 4.74
N ILE A 110 10.78 -7.04 3.95
CA ILE A 110 10.47 -8.44 4.27
C ILE A 110 11.19 -8.88 5.54
N ARG A 111 12.48 -8.53 5.70
CA ARG A 111 13.24 -8.89 6.90
C ARG A 111 12.85 -8.12 8.16
N ARG A 112 12.13 -7.01 8.05
CA ARG A 112 11.93 -6.07 9.16
C ARG A 112 10.59 -6.22 9.87
N HIS A 113 9.64 -6.91 9.26
CA HIS A 113 8.28 -7.05 9.78
C HIS A 113 7.80 -8.48 9.60
N ASP A 114 6.85 -8.88 10.44
CA ASP A 114 6.17 -10.15 10.32
C ASP A 114 5.13 -10.10 9.20
N TRP A 115 5.04 -11.19 8.42
CA TRP A 115 4.11 -11.29 7.30
C TRP A 115 3.08 -12.37 7.58
N GLY A 116 1.82 -12.01 7.35
CA GLY A 116 0.68 -12.90 7.47
C GLY A 116 -0.11 -12.99 6.17
N ARG A 117 -1.19 -13.77 6.20
CA ARG A 117 -2.11 -13.89 5.08
C ARG A 117 -3.27 -12.92 5.23
N MET A 118 -3.75 -12.40 4.11
CA MET A 118 -4.88 -11.46 4.10
C MET A 118 -6.19 -12.08 4.61
N ASP A 119 -6.41 -13.38 4.42
CA ASP A 119 -7.61 -14.04 4.92
C ASP A 119 -7.65 -14.14 6.45
N SER A 120 -6.48 -14.31 7.11
CA SER A 120 -6.38 -14.21 8.57
C SER A 120 -6.73 -12.80 9.06
N VAL A 121 -6.23 -11.76 8.41
CA VAL A 121 -6.55 -10.36 8.71
C VAL A 121 -8.05 -10.09 8.56
N VAL A 122 -8.67 -10.59 7.49
CA VAL A 122 -10.12 -10.44 7.27
C VAL A 122 -10.93 -11.21 8.30
N ALA A 123 -10.51 -12.42 8.68
CA ALA A 123 -11.19 -13.22 9.70
C ALA A 123 -11.18 -12.53 11.07
N GLU A 124 -10.04 -11.96 11.48
CA GLU A 124 -9.92 -11.18 12.71
C GLU A 124 -10.78 -9.92 12.67
N ALA A 125 -10.74 -9.17 11.56
CA ALA A 125 -11.57 -8.00 11.36
C ALA A 125 -13.08 -8.34 11.44
N ARG A 126 -13.51 -9.50 10.91
CA ARG A 126 -14.89 -9.97 11.03
C ARG A 126 -15.32 -10.15 12.48
N LEU A 127 -14.46 -10.77 13.29
CA LEU A 127 -14.74 -11.03 14.71
C LEU A 127 -14.85 -9.74 15.52
N GLY A 128 -14.02 -8.74 15.22
CA GLY A 128 -14.07 -7.42 15.88
C GLY A 128 -15.26 -6.54 15.44
N MET A 129 -15.99 -6.93 14.40
CA MET A 129 -17.17 -6.22 13.87
C MET A 129 -18.49 -6.97 14.14
N ALA A 130 -18.45 -8.09 14.86
CA ALA A 130 -19.63 -8.84 15.30
C ALA A 130 -20.10 -8.29 16.66
#